data_AF-A0A3D0NJB1-F1
#
_entry.id   AF-A0A3D0NJB1-F1
#
_cell.length_a   1.000
_cell.length_b   1.000
_cell.length_c   1.000
_cell.angle_alpha   90.00
_cell.angle_beta   90.00
_cell.angle_gamma   90.00
#
_symmetry.space_group_name_H-M   'P 1'
#
loop_
_entity.id
_entity.type
_entity.pdbx_description
1 polymer ?
#
loop_
_entity_poly.entity_id
_entity_poly.type
_entity_poly.pdbx_seq_one_letter_code
_entity_poly.pdbx_strand_id
1 'polypeptide(L)'
;MAGEANPVELRLLAEPNALQDDVSDAAAAALTANRFTGILPSAEFSQVPLIAEDFENGEHLFPTGRLDADEQQVDLRNMNSWRLKLADVETVELLEVHVVNAVAPFILNARLKPLMERVPTADKHIVNVSAMEGQFYRTFKSDRHPHTNMAKAALNMLTRTSAGEMFDTDSILMTSVDTGWITDERPLPTKIRLAEEGFHAPLDLIDGAARVYDPIVSGEAGVDLYGVFLKDYFPADW
;
A
#
# COMPACT_ATOMS: atom_id res chain seq x y z
N MET A 1 -40.70 -24.56 -43.83
CA MET A 1 -41.63 -24.20 -42.73
C MET A 1 -40.78 -23.90 -41.52
N ALA A 2 -40.75 -22.63 -41.13
CA ALA A 2 -40.07 -22.16 -39.94
C ALA A 2 -40.85 -22.67 -38.71
N GLY A 3 -40.17 -23.38 -37.82
CA GLY A 3 -40.71 -23.79 -36.52
C GLY A 3 -40.35 -22.73 -35.50
N GLU A 4 -41.36 -22.06 -34.96
CA GLU A 4 -41.28 -21.04 -33.91
C GLU A 4 -40.67 -21.61 -32.62
N ALA A 5 -39.70 -20.88 -32.07
CA ALA A 5 -39.17 -21.15 -30.75
C ALA A 5 -40.19 -20.74 -29.66
N ASN A 6 -40.29 -21.59 -28.65
CA ASN A 6 -41.18 -21.48 -27.49
C ASN A 6 -40.87 -20.21 -26.65
N PRO A 7 -41.86 -19.37 -26.29
CA PRO A 7 -41.63 -18.09 -25.61
C PRO A 7 -41.19 -18.16 -24.13
N VAL A 8 -40.80 -19.34 -23.63
CA VAL A 8 -40.32 -19.52 -22.25
C VAL A 8 -38.79 -19.60 -22.14
N GLU A 9 -38.06 -19.75 -23.26
CA GLU A 9 -36.58 -19.88 -23.26
C GLU A 9 -35.81 -18.57 -23.50
N LEU A 10 -36.48 -17.40 -23.52
CA LEU A 10 -35.84 -16.10 -23.75
C LEU A 10 -35.82 -15.16 -22.53
N ARG A 11 -35.87 -15.70 -21.30
CA ARG A 11 -35.92 -14.89 -20.06
C ARG A 11 -34.80 -15.16 -19.05
N LEU A 12 -33.66 -15.69 -19.49
CA LEU A 12 -32.52 -16.03 -18.61
C LEU A 12 -31.19 -15.36 -19.04
N LEU A 13 -31.24 -14.25 -19.79
CA LEU A 13 -30.03 -13.54 -20.26
C LEU A 13 -29.95 -12.06 -19.88
N ALA A 14 -30.68 -11.58 -18.86
CA ALA A 14 -30.48 -10.22 -18.37
C ALA A 14 -30.91 -10.11 -16.91
N GLU A 15 -30.01 -10.44 -15.98
CA GLU A 15 -29.96 -9.79 -14.66
C GLU A 15 -28.48 -9.76 -14.24
N PRO A 16 -27.65 -8.84 -14.77
CA PRO A 16 -26.48 -8.42 -14.04
C PRO A 16 -26.93 -7.43 -12.95
N ASN A 17 -26.31 -7.52 -11.77
CA ASN A 17 -25.97 -6.34 -10.96
C ASN A 17 -26.94 -5.63 -10.02
N ALA A 18 -28.03 -6.23 -9.56
CA ALA A 18 -28.84 -5.58 -8.52
C ALA A 18 -28.08 -5.27 -7.19
N LEU A 19 -27.00 -5.98 -6.87
CA LEU A 19 -26.17 -5.73 -5.68
C LEU A 19 -24.92 -4.87 -5.93
N GLN A 20 -24.44 -4.77 -7.18
CA GLN A 20 -23.26 -3.95 -7.52
C GLN A 20 -23.66 -2.51 -7.86
N ASP A 21 -24.84 -2.31 -8.44
CA ASP A 21 -25.35 -0.98 -8.77
C ASP A 21 -25.66 -0.18 -7.49
N ASP A 22 -26.22 -0.82 -6.45
CA ASP A 22 -26.55 -0.21 -5.16
C ASP A 22 -25.30 0.26 -4.37
N VAL A 23 -24.20 -0.50 -4.43
CA VAL A 23 -22.93 -0.14 -3.78
C VAL A 23 -22.27 1.03 -4.52
N SER A 24 -22.36 1.05 -5.86
CA SER A 24 -21.80 2.11 -6.69
C SER A 24 -22.49 3.46 -6.49
N ASP A 25 -23.82 3.47 -6.33
CA ASP A 25 -24.60 4.68 -6.11
C ASP A 25 -24.44 5.23 -4.69
N ALA A 26 -24.30 4.35 -3.68
CA ALA A 26 -24.03 4.76 -2.30
C ALA A 26 -22.63 5.40 -2.16
N ALA A 27 -21.60 4.82 -2.77
CA ALA A 27 -20.25 5.37 -2.77
C ALA A 27 -20.18 6.72 -3.51
N ALA A 28 -20.84 6.83 -4.67
CA ALA A 28 -20.91 8.07 -5.44
C ALA A 28 -21.68 9.18 -4.70
N ALA A 29 -22.76 8.84 -4.01
CA ALA A 29 -23.52 9.79 -3.19
C ALA A 29 -22.70 10.31 -1.99
N ALA A 30 -21.94 9.44 -1.32
CA ALA A 30 -21.06 9.82 -0.22
C ALA A 30 -19.94 10.78 -0.66
N LEU A 31 -19.35 10.53 -1.84
CA LEU A 31 -18.32 11.39 -2.45
C LEU A 31 -18.85 12.77 -2.86
N THR A 32 -20.13 12.86 -3.25
CA THR A 32 -20.73 14.11 -3.76
C THR A 32 -21.25 15.02 -2.64
N ALA A 33 -21.61 14.46 -1.48
CA ALA A 33 -22.16 15.21 -0.35
C ALA A 33 -21.10 16.04 0.42
N ASN A 34 -19.82 15.64 0.37
CA ASN A 34 -18.76 16.28 1.14
C ASN A 34 -18.04 17.37 0.33
N ARG A 35 -18.38 18.65 0.59
CA ARG A 35 -17.71 19.80 -0.05
C ARG A 35 -16.23 19.86 0.36
N PHE A 36 -15.34 19.71 -0.62
CA PHE A 36 -13.88 19.63 -0.51
C PHE A 36 -13.19 20.91 0.02
N THR A 37 -13.37 21.24 1.31
CA THR A 37 -12.59 22.31 1.97
C THR A 37 -12.20 21.89 3.39
N GLY A 38 -11.08 21.16 3.54
CA GLY A 38 -10.49 20.84 4.86
C GLY A 38 -9.35 19.81 4.79
N ILE A 39 -8.55 19.72 5.87
CA ILE A 39 -7.47 18.72 6.07
C ILE A 39 -8.02 17.38 6.62
N LEU A 40 -9.27 17.37 7.09
CA LEU A 40 -9.96 16.23 7.70
C LEU A 40 -10.66 15.21 6.75
N PRO A 41 -10.90 15.44 5.44
CA PRO A 41 -11.69 14.50 4.64
C PRO A 41 -11.02 13.15 4.39
N SER A 42 -9.69 13.06 4.35
CA SER A 42 -9.01 11.84 3.89
C SER A 42 -9.16 10.65 4.85
N ALA A 43 -9.16 10.92 6.17
CA ALA A 43 -9.37 9.89 7.18
C ALA A 43 -10.82 9.39 7.19
N GLU A 44 -11.79 10.27 6.96
CA GLU A 44 -13.19 9.85 6.81
C GLU A 44 -13.41 9.09 5.50
N PHE A 45 -12.78 9.54 4.41
CA PHE A 45 -12.86 8.87 3.10
C PHE A 45 -12.22 7.49 3.09
N SER A 46 -11.15 7.27 3.85
CA SER A 46 -10.54 5.93 3.96
C SER A 46 -11.41 4.94 4.73
N GLN A 47 -12.52 5.38 5.34
CA GLN A 47 -13.49 4.54 6.04
C GLN A 47 -14.78 4.33 5.23
N VAL A 48 -14.87 4.87 4.01
CA VAL A 48 -16.02 4.62 3.13
C VAL A 48 -15.96 3.16 2.68
N PRO A 49 -17.02 2.36 2.88
CA PRO A 49 -17.01 0.97 2.43
C PRO A 49 -17.08 0.91 0.91
N LEU A 50 -16.15 0.17 0.29
CA LEU A 50 -16.02 0.04 -1.16
C LEU A 50 -16.14 -1.40 -1.64
N ILE A 51 -15.76 -2.38 -0.81
CA ILE A 51 -15.93 -3.81 -1.10
C ILE A 51 -16.90 -4.45 -0.11
N ALA A 52 -17.41 -5.64 -0.46
CA ALA A 52 -18.41 -6.34 0.36
C ALA A 52 -17.92 -6.57 1.81
N GLU A 53 -16.63 -6.84 1.98
CA GLU A 53 -16.01 -7.04 3.29
C GLU A 53 -16.05 -5.79 4.19
N ASP A 54 -16.01 -4.58 3.62
CA ASP A 54 -16.02 -3.34 4.41
C ASP A 54 -17.36 -3.10 5.12
N PHE A 55 -18.44 -3.71 4.62
CA PHE A 55 -19.74 -3.67 5.25
C PHE A 55 -19.84 -4.62 6.45
N GLU A 56 -18.90 -5.55 6.62
CA GLU A 56 -18.82 -6.44 7.79
C GLU A 56 -18.05 -5.76 8.94
N ASN A 57 -18.67 -4.74 9.55
CA ASN A 57 -18.05 -3.90 10.58
C ASN A 57 -18.73 -4.07 11.96
N GLY A 58 -18.48 -5.18 12.63
CA GLY A 58 -19.06 -5.48 13.95
C GLY A 58 -18.04 -5.73 15.07
N GLU A 59 -18.48 -5.58 16.32
CA GLU A 59 -17.69 -5.85 17.55
C GLU A 59 -17.02 -7.24 17.59
N HIS A 60 -17.56 -8.21 16.83
CA HIS A 60 -17.01 -9.56 16.73
C HIS A 60 -15.75 -9.63 15.86
N LEU A 61 -15.55 -8.68 14.94
CA LEU A 61 -14.35 -8.54 14.11
C LEU A 61 -13.45 -7.42 14.60
N PHE A 62 -14.05 -6.27 14.96
CA PHE A 62 -13.35 -5.06 15.40
C PHE A 62 -13.87 -4.61 16.77
N PRO A 63 -13.49 -5.29 17.86
CA PRO A 63 -13.97 -4.96 19.21
C PRO A 63 -13.54 -3.55 19.63
N THR A 64 -14.50 -2.73 20.05
CA THR A 64 -14.23 -1.35 20.48
C THR A 64 -13.38 -1.33 21.75
N GLY A 65 -12.36 -0.48 21.78
CA GLY A 65 -11.48 -0.30 22.95
C GLY A 65 -10.45 -1.42 23.17
N ARG A 66 -10.40 -2.42 22.28
CA ARG A 66 -9.32 -3.41 22.27
C ARG A 66 -8.29 -3.00 21.23
N LEU A 67 -7.10 -2.67 21.71
CA LEU A 67 -5.98 -2.24 20.86
C LEU A 67 -4.88 -3.31 20.83
N ASP A 68 -4.13 -3.34 19.74
CA ASP A 68 -2.91 -4.13 19.62
C ASP A 68 -1.67 -3.40 20.19
N ALA A 69 -0.49 -3.93 19.94
CA ALA A 69 0.76 -3.37 20.44
C ALA A 69 1.11 -2.00 19.81
N ASP A 70 0.50 -1.67 18.67
CA ASP A 70 0.70 -0.44 17.91
C ASP A 70 -0.41 0.59 18.18
N GLU A 71 -1.22 0.36 19.22
CA GLU A 71 -2.39 1.17 19.59
C GLU A 71 -3.48 1.22 18.50
N GLN A 72 -3.50 0.23 17.59
CA GLN A 72 -4.52 0.11 16.55
C GLN A 72 -5.66 -0.79 17.01
N GLN A 73 -6.87 -0.53 16.52
CA GLN A 73 -8.01 -1.39 16.80
C GLN A 73 -7.72 -2.81 16.32
N VAL A 74 -7.94 -3.79 17.19
CA VAL A 74 -7.69 -5.18 16.86
C VAL A 74 -8.61 -5.65 15.73
N ASP A 75 -8.01 -6.25 14.70
CA ASP A 75 -8.68 -6.93 13.61
C ASP A 75 -8.68 -8.46 13.84
N LEU A 76 -9.86 -9.04 14.05
CA LEU A 76 -10.07 -10.47 14.30
C LEU A 76 -10.43 -11.27 13.06
N ARG A 77 -10.40 -10.67 11.86
CA ARG A 77 -10.66 -11.38 10.61
C ARG A 77 -9.64 -12.51 10.42
N ASN A 78 -10.09 -13.59 9.76
CA ASN A 78 -9.25 -14.76 9.48
C ASN A 78 -8.44 -14.63 8.17
N MET A 79 -8.75 -13.61 7.37
CA MET A 79 -8.14 -13.31 6.08
C MET A 79 -7.85 -11.81 5.99
N ASN A 80 -6.80 -11.46 5.25
CA ASN A 80 -6.48 -10.09 4.88
C ASN A 80 -5.74 -10.09 3.52
N SER A 81 -5.49 -8.91 2.97
CA SER A 81 -4.91 -8.76 1.62
C SER A 81 -3.51 -9.35 1.47
N TRP A 82 -2.75 -9.49 2.56
CA TRP A 82 -1.45 -10.17 2.59
C TRP A 82 -1.51 -11.66 2.23
N ARG A 83 -2.68 -12.27 2.34
CA ARG A 83 -2.92 -13.70 2.14
C ARG A 83 -3.67 -14.03 0.84
N LEU A 84 -4.13 -13.03 0.09
CA LEU A 84 -4.87 -13.22 -1.16
C LEU A 84 -3.97 -13.73 -2.29
N LYS A 85 -4.47 -14.66 -3.12
CA LYS A 85 -3.83 -15.00 -4.41
C LYS A 85 -4.31 -14.04 -5.50
N LEU A 86 -3.68 -14.12 -6.66
CA LEU A 86 -4.04 -13.32 -7.84
C LEU A 86 -5.55 -13.28 -8.13
N ALA A 87 -6.23 -14.42 -8.12
CA ALA A 87 -7.66 -14.50 -8.45
C ALA A 87 -8.58 -14.02 -7.32
N ASP A 88 -8.05 -13.84 -6.11
CA ASP A 88 -8.79 -13.43 -4.92
C ASP A 88 -8.68 -11.91 -4.69
N VAL A 89 -7.82 -11.20 -5.43
CA VAL A 89 -7.66 -9.74 -5.29
C VAL A 89 -8.80 -9.04 -6.01
N GLU A 90 -9.66 -8.36 -5.25
CA GLU A 90 -10.70 -7.52 -5.81
C GLU A 90 -10.11 -6.29 -6.53
N THR A 91 -10.82 -5.81 -7.55
CA THR A 91 -10.39 -4.65 -8.35
C THR A 91 -10.18 -3.40 -7.49
N VAL A 92 -11.04 -3.16 -6.51
CA VAL A 92 -10.95 -2.01 -5.60
C VAL A 92 -9.67 -2.10 -4.76
N GLU A 93 -9.44 -3.23 -4.08
CA GLU A 93 -8.22 -3.49 -3.30
C GLU A 93 -6.94 -3.31 -4.15
N LEU A 94 -6.92 -3.83 -5.38
CA LEU A 94 -5.81 -3.63 -6.31
C LEU A 94 -5.54 -2.13 -6.54
N LEU A 95 -6.59 -1.35 -6.81
CA LEU A 95 -6.50 0.07 -7.09
C LEU A 95 -6.05 0.85 -5.85
N GLU A 96 -6.63 0.58 -4.68
CA GLU A 96 -6.28 1.27 -3.44
C GLU A 96 -4.82 1.03 -3.05
N VAL A 97 -4.36 -0.23 -3.12
CA VAL A 97 -2.95 -0.56 -2.84
C VAL A 97 -2.02 0.19 -3.78
N HIS A 98 -2.34 0.30 -5.07
CA HIS A 98 -1.54 1.08 -6.02
C HIS A 98 -1.63 2.57 -5.77
N VAL A 99 -2.81 3.09 -5.45
CA VAL A 99 -3.01 4.50 -5.15
C VAL A 99 -2.15 4.92 -3.96
N VAL A 100 -2.20 4.15 -2.88
CA VAL A 100 -1.46 4.44 -1.65
C VAL A 100 0.04 4.22 -1.82
N ASN A 101 0.46 3.11 -2.43
CA ASN A 101 1.87 2.70 -2.43
C ASN A 101 2.67 3.15 -3.65
N ALA A 102 2.04 3.63 -4.73
CA ALA A 102 2.75 4.03 -5.95
C ALA A 102 2.28 5.38 -6.51
N VAL A 103 0.98 5.59 -6.67
CA VAL A 103 0.45 6.83 -7.29
C VAL A 103 0.60 8.03 -6.35
N ALA A 104 0.25 7.89 -5.07
CA ALA A 104 0.40 8.96 -4.09
C ALA A 104 1.87 9.36 -3.91
N PRO A 105 2.84 8.43 -3.72
CA PRO A 105 4.27 8.78 -3.72
C PRO A 105 4.73 9.49 -4.99
N PHE A 106 4.28 9.07 -6.18
CA PHE A 106 4.58 9.77 -7.43
C PHE A 106 4.11 11.23 -7.40
N ILE A 107 2.85 11.46 -7.03
CA ILE A 107 2.26 12.81 -6.97
C ILE A 107 2.98 13.66 -5.92
N LEU A 108 3.27 13.08 -4.75
CA LEU A 108 3.97 13.76 -3.66
C LEU A 108 5.37 14.18 -4.10
N ASN A 109 6.17 13.29 -4.68
CA ASN A 109 7.52 13.60 -5.15
C ASN A 109 7.49 14.68 -6.23
N ALA A 110 6.58 14.57 -7.20
CA ALA A 110 6.43 15.57 -8.27
C ALA A 110 6.05 16.95 -7.75
N ARG A 111 5.20 17.04 -6.72
CA ARG A 111 4.77 18.31 -6.12
C ARG A 111 5.76 18.86 -5.09
N LEU A 112 6.53 17.98 -4.45
CA LEU A 112 7.56 18.34 -3.47
C LEU A 112 8.79 18.95 -4.14
N LYS A 113 9.19 18.45 -5.33
CA LYS A 113 10.34 18.94 -6.10
C LYS A 113 10.45 20.48 -6.16
N PRO A 114 9.45 21.24 -6.67
CA PRO A 114 9.54 22.71 -6.76
C PRO A 114 9.56 23.42 -5.41
N LEU A 115 9.22 22.75 -4.30
CA LEU A 115 9.37 23.29 -2.95
C LEU A 115 10.81 23.09 -2.46
N MET A 116 11.40 21.93 -2.72
CA MET A 116 12.79 21.63 -2.39
C MET A 116 13.76 22.52 -3.19
N GLU A 117 13.48 22.78 -4.47
CA GLU A 117 14.26 23.71 -5.31
C GLU A 117 14.43 25.11 -4.69
N ARG A 118 13.45 25.58 -3.91
CA ARG A 118 13.46 26.90 -3.29
C ARG A 118 14.39 26.99 -2.08
N VAL A 119 14.88 25.86 -1.57
CA VAL A 119 15.78 25.81 -0.42
C VAL A 119 17.22 25.74 -0.94
N PRO A 120 18.09 26.74 -0.66
CA PRO A 120 19.46 26.76 -1.13
C PRO A 120 20.36 25.88 -0.23
N THR A 121 20.13 24.58 -0.26
CA THR A 121 20.93 23.55 0.43
C THR A 121 21.15 22.36 -0.50
N ALA A 122 22.23 21.60 -0.30
CA ALA A 122 22.41 20.28 -0.92
C ALA A 122 21.83 19.15 -0.04
N ASP A 123 21.42 19.47 1.18
CA ASP A 123 20.84 18.53 2.14
C ASP A 123 19.34 18.36 1.89
N LYS A 124 19.01 17.67 0.80
CA LYS A 124 17.64 17.46 0.30
C LYS A 124 17.40 15.98 0.07
N HIS A 125 16.51 15.38 0.85
CA HIS A 125 16.27 13.95 0.82
C HIS A 125 14.82 13.61 0.52
N ILE A 126 14.61 12.61 -0.33
CA ILE A 126 13.35 11.91 -0.48
C ILE A 126 13.60 10.43 -0.20
N VAL A 127 13.06 9.93 0.90
CA VAL A 127 13.15 8.50 1.25
C VAL A 127 11.80 7.84 0.99
N ASN A 128 11.72 7.06 -0.08
CA ASN A 128 10.55 6.25 -0.38
C ASN A 128 10.62 4.95 0.44
N VAL A 129 9.74 4.81 1.44
CA VAL A 129 9.66 3.58 2.25
C VAL A 129 9.06 2.45 1.42
N SER A 130 9.92 1.54 0.99
CA SER A 130 9.62 0.41 0.14
C SER A 130 9.88 -0.90 0.90
N ALA A 131 9.94 -2.02 0.18
CA ALA A 131 10.19 -3.31 0.78
C ALA A 131 10.72 -4.32 -0.24
N MET A 132 11.25 -5.45 0.24
CA MET A 132 11.72 -6.59 -0.57
C MET A 132 10.65 -7.16 -1.52
N GLU A 133 9.37 -6.94 -1.21
CA GLU A 133 8.19 -7.25 -2.03
C GLU A 133 8.31 -6.67 -3.45
N GLY A 134 8.89 -5.46 -3.55
CA GLY A 134 9.12 -4.76 -4.80
C GLY A 134 10.33 -5.24 -5.61
N GLN A 135 11.15 -6.15 -5.07
CA GLN A 135 12.32 -6.65 -5.80
C GLN A 135 11.94 -7.59 -6.93
N PHE A 136 12.52 -7.46 -8.13
CA PHE A 136 12.22 -8.37 -9.24
C PHE A 136 12.92 -9.73 -9.10
N TYR A 137 14.22 -9.72 -8.82
CA TYR A 137 15.08 -10.91 -8.90
C TYR A 137 15.31 -11.62 -7.57
N ARG A 138 14.29 -11.64 -6.70
CA ARG A 138 14.37 -12.33 -5.41
C ARG A 138 14.24 -13.85 -5.59
N THR A 139 15.10 -14.61 -4.92
CA THR A 139 15.12 -16.09 -5.01
C THR A 139 13.78 -16.73 -4.66
N PHE A 140 13.07 -16.17 -3.69
CA PHE A 140 11.76 -16.65 -3.26
C PHE A 140 10.75 -15.49 -3.27
N LYS A 141 9.63 -15.73 -3.94
CA LYS A 141 8.42 -14.91 -3.84
C LYS A 141 7.24 -15.81 -3.51
N SER A 142 6.36 -15.31 -2.65
CA SER A 142 5.09 -15.96 -2.35
C SER A 142 4.14 -15.86 -3.55
N ASP A 143 3.17 -16.76 -3.64
CA ASP A 143 2.03 -16.66 -4.56
C ASP A 143 0.93 -15.71 -4.03
N ARG A 144 1.18 -15.05 -2.90
CA ARG A 144 0.25 -14.14 -2.20
C ARG A 144 0.59 -12.67 -2.42
N HIS A 145 -0.39 -11.80 -2.14
CA HIS A 145 -0.32 -10.34 -2.22
C HIS A 145 0.35 -9.80 -3.50
N PRO A 146 0.03 -10.35 -4.70
CA PRO A 146 0.72 -9.95 -5.93
C PRO A 146 0.56 -8.45 -6.24
N HIS A 147 -0.58 -7.85 -5.88
CA HIS A 147 -0.86 -6.43 -6.04
C HIS A 147 0.04 -5.53 -5.18
N THR A 148 0.37 -5.96 -3.96
CA THR A 148 1.35 -5.26 -3.10
C THR A 148 2.75 -5.35 -3.68
N ASN A 149 3.16 -6.53 -4.15
CA ASN A 149 4.44 -6.72 -4.85
C ASN A 149 4.56 -5.79 -6.06
N MET A 150 3.50 -5.70 -6.88
CA MET A 150 3.44 -4.79 -8.04
C MET A 150 3.56 -3.32 -7.63
N ALA A 151 2.83 -2.88 -6.60
CA ALA A 151 2.87 -1.48 -6.17
C ALA A 151 4.24 -1.09 -5.60
N LYS A 152 4.87 -1.95 -4.79
CA LYS A 152 6.23 -1.73 -4.27
C LYS A 152 7.28 -1.74 -5.39
N ALA A 153 7.12 -2.59 -6.40
CA ALA A 153 7.97 -2.58 -7.58
C ALA A 153 7.84 -1.29 -8.40
N ALA A 154 6.61 -0.77 -8.54
CA ALA A 154 6.37 0.52 -9.18
C ALA A 154 7.00 1.69 -8.39
N LEU A 155 6.92 1.67 -7.05
CA LEU A 155 7.59 2.65 -6.20
C LEU A 155 9.12 2.60 -6.34
N ASN A 156 9.69 1.40 -6.39
CA ASN A 156 11.13 1.22 -6.67
C ASN A 156 11.51 1.77 -8.05
N MET A 157 10.66 1.54 -9.05
CA MET A 157 10.88 2.06 -10.39
C MET A 157 10.84 3.60 -10.43
N LEU A 158 9.99 4.24 -9.63
CA LEU A 158 9.99 5.70 -9.49
C LEU A 158 11.36 6.20 -9.03
N THR A 159 11.88 5.67 -7.91
CA THR A 159 13.22 6.03 -7.41
C THR A 159 14.28 5.79 -8.47
N ARG A 160 14.32 4.58 -9.06
CA ARG A 160 15.31 4.20 -10.06
C ARG A 160 15.29 5.12 -11.29
N THR A 161 14.12 5.59 -11.69
CA THR A 161 13.93 6.41 -12.89
C THR A 161 14.29 7.87 -12.63
N SER A 162 13.81 8.43 -11.52
CA SER A 162 13.82 9.89 -11.31
C SER A 162 15.01 10.38 -10.50
N ALA A 163 15.62 9.54 -9.66
CA ALA A 163 16.65 10.00 -8.73
C ALA A 163 17.88 10.61 -9.40
N GLY A 164 18.30 10.07 -10.55
CA GLY A 164 19.47 10.59 -11.27
C GLY A 164 19.26 12.03 -11.74
N GLU A 165 18.13 12.32 -12.40
CA GLU A 165 17.79 13.68 -12.82
C GLU A 165 17.67 14.61 -11.62
N MET A 166 16.92 14.20 -10.59
CA MET A 166 16.71 15.04 -9.41
C MET A 166 18.00 15.39 -8.66
N PHE A 167 18.99 14.49 -8.66
CA PHE A 167 20.30 14.78 -8.11
C PHE A 167 21.08 15.75 -9.00
N ASP A 168 21.18 15.45 -10.30
CA ASP A 168 21.98 16.23 -11.25
C ASP A 168 21.48 17.67 -11.42
N THR A 169 20.16 17.90 -11.36
CA THR A 169 19.57 19.22 -11.58
C THR A 169 19.37 20.02 -10.29
N ASP A 170 18.98 19.35 -9.20
CA ASP A 170 18.44 20.03 -8.00
C ASP A 170 19.13 19.63 -6.69
N SER A 171 20.13 18.72 -6.76
CA SER A 171 20.82 18.13 -5.61
C SER A 171 19.86 17.46 -4.62
N ILE A 172 18.85 16.75 -5.13
CA ILE A 172 17.90 15.98 -4.32
C ILE A 172 18.30 14.50 -4.33
N LEU A 173 18.60 13.97 -3.15
CA LEU A 173 18.95 12.58 -2.91
C LEU A 173 17.67 11.75 -2.71
N MET A 174 17.25 11.02 -3.76
CA MET A 174 16.08 10.14 -3.68
C MET A 174 16.49 8.67 -3.57
N THR A 175 16.02 7.99 -2.53
CA THR A 175 16.28 6.56 -2.25
C THR A 175 14.99 5.77 -2.07
N SER A 176 15.07 4.45 -2.24
CA SER A 176 14.07 3.51 -1.75
C SER A 176 14.66 2.71 -0.60
N VAL A 177 13.97 2.55 0.51
CA VAL A 177 14.49 1.85 1.70
C VAL A 177 13.57 0.71 2.12
N ASP A 178 14.14 -0.47 2.32
CA ASP A 178 13.52 -1.60 3.00
C ASP A 178 13.63 -1.44 4.52
N THR A 179 12.49 -1.43 5.22
CA THR A 179 12.46 -1.43 6.69
C THR A 179 12.95 -2.75 7.29
N GLY A 180 13.02 -3.81 6.49
CA GLY A 180 13.09 -5.17 6.97
C GLY A 180 11.75 -5.63 7.56
N TRP A 181 11.74 -6.85 8.11
CA TRP A 181 10.52 -7.45 8.65
C TRP A 181 10.32 -7.05 10.10
N ILE A 182 9.58 -5.96 10.31
CA ILE A 182 9.31 -5.34 11.62
C ILE A 182 7.93 -5.69 12.19
N THR A 183 6.98 -6.09 11.33
CA THR A 183 5.60 -6.39 11.71
C THR A 183 5.21 -7.74 11.13
N ASP A 184 4.48 -8.56 11.87
CA ASP A 184 3.81 -9.73 11.31
C ASP A 184 2.45 -9.32 10.72
N GLU A 185 2.37 -9.31 9.38
CA GLU A 185 1.22 -8.83 8.60
C GLU A 185 0.13 -9.90 8.42
N ARG A 186 0.33 -11.10 8.97
CA ARG A 186 -0.66 -12.17 8.91
C ARG A 186 -1.88 -11.82 9.78
N PRO A 187 -3.07 -12.39 9.47
CA PRO A 187 -4.26 -12.23 10.32
C PRO A 187 -3.99 -12.60 11.77
N LEU A 188 -4.58 -11.86 12.72
CA LEU A 188 -4.29 -11.99 14.15
C LEU A 188 -4.39 -13.44 14.68
N PRO A 189 -5.41 -14.24 14.33
CA PRO A 189 -5.49 -15.62 14.81
C PRO A 189 -4.26 -16.46 14.41
N THR A 190 -3.70 -16.19 13.22
CA THR A 190 -2.45 -16.84 12.76
C THR A 190 -1.24 -16.29 13.50
N LYS A 191 -1.17 -14.98 13.72
CA LYS A 191 -0.10 -14.30 14.47
C LYS A 191 0.01 -14.85 15.90
N ILE A 192 -1.11 -14.98 16.62
CA ILE A 192 -1.15 -15.53 17.99
C ILE A 192 -0.63 -16.97 18.02
N ARG A 193 -1.15 -17.84 17.16
CA ARG A 193 -0.73 -19.24 17.10
C ARG A 193 0.78 -19.37 16.85
N LEU A 194 1.32 -18.58 15.91
CA LEU A 194 2.74 -18.62 15.60
C LEU A 194 3.60 -18.03 16.73
N ALA A 195 3.11 -17.00 17.43
CA ALA A 195 3.77 -16.48 18.62
C ALA A 195 3.85 -17.51 19.75
N GLU A 196 2.80 -18.32 19.96
CA GLU A 196 2.83 -19.45 20.90
C GLU A 196 3.85 -20.52 20.50
N GLU A 197 4.11 -20.67 19.20
CA GLU A 197 5.18 -21.52 18.63
C GLU A 197 6.57 -20.85 18.71
N GLY A 198 6.67 -19.64 19.25
CA GLY A 198 7.92 -18.89 19.45
C GLY A 198 8.32 -17.96 18.29
N PHE A 199 7.47 -17.82 17.28
CA PHE A 199 7.71 -16.91 16.16
C PHE A 199 7.51 -15.44 16.57
N HIS A 200 8.42 -14.57 16.14
CA HIS A 200 8.27 -13.12 16.18
C HIS A 200 8.97 -12.50 14.97
N ALA A 201 8.58 -11.27 14.61
CA ALA A 201 9.30 -10.51 13.61
C ALA A 201 10.75 -10.30 14.08
N PRO A 202 11.76 -10.45 13.20
CA PRO A 202 13.17 -10.43 13.59
C PRO A 202 13.69 -9.02 13.95
N LEU A 203 12.97 -7.97 13.59
CA LEU A 203 13.34 -6.57 13.83
C LEU A 203 12.19 -5.85 14.53
N ASP A 204 12.50 -4.75 15.21
CA ASP A 204 11.49 -3.90 15.85
C ASP A 204 11.23 -2.59 15.06
N LEU A 205 10.30 -1.77 15.56
CA LEU A 205 9.96 -0.49 14.96
C LEU A 205 11.14 0.52 14.98
N ILE A 206 12.02 0.43 15.98
CA ILE A 206 13.18 1.31 16.11
C ILE A 206 14.21 0.95 15.03
N ASP A 207 14.46 -0.34 14.80
CA ASP A 207 15.28 -0.85 13.70
C ASP A 207 14.73 -0.38 12.34
N GLY A 208 13.42 -0.52 12.12
CA GLY A 208 12.75 -0.07 10.91
C GLY A 208 12.91 1.44 10.68
N ALA A 209 12.69 2.25 11.71
CA ALA A 209 12.84 3.69 11.66
C ALA A 209 14.30 4.12 11.41
N ALA A 210 15.26 3.47 12.06
CA ALA A 210 16.69 3.74 11.87
C ALA A 210 17.12 3.51 10.42
N ARG A 211 16.64 2.44 9.78
CA ARG A 211 16.90 2.15 8.36
C ARG A 211 16.35 3.22 7.44
N VAL A 212 15.12 3.69 7.68
CA VAL A 212 14.49 4.77 6.90
C VAL A 212 15.25 6.08 7.08
N TYR A 213 15.80 6.34 8.26
CA TYR A 213 16.52 7.58 8.56
C TYR A 213 17.98 7.58 8.08
N ASP A 214 18.60 6.42 7.96
CA ASP A 214 20.02 6.26 7.60
C ASP A 214 20.49 7.03 6.34
N PRO A 215 19.74 7.11 5.23
CA PRO A 215 20.19 7.84 4.05
C PRO A 215 20.36 9.35 4.31
N ILE A 216 19.57 9.89 5.24
CA ILE A 216 19.66 11.29 5.65
C ILE A 216 20.94 11.49 6.47
N VAL A 217 21.16 10.64 7.48
CA VAL A 217 22.39 10.68 8.31
C VAL A 217 23.65 10.49 7.47
N SER A 218 23.60 9.58 6.49
CA SER A 218 24.68 9.35 5.53
C SER A 218 24.95 10.59 4.68
N GLY A 219 23.91 11.24 4.17
CA GLY A 219 24.06 12.49 3.40
C GLY A 219 24.61 13.64 4.23
N GLU A 220 24.15 13.82 5.47
CA GLU A 220 24.71 14.81 6.41
C GLU A 220 26.21 14.55 6.71
N ALA A 221 26.64 13.29 6.65
CA ALA A 221 28.04 12.88 6.77
C ALA A 221 28.84 12.97 5.46
N GLY A 222 28.22 13.42 4.36
CA GLY A 222 28.86 13.61 3.04
C GLY A 222 28.83 12.37 2.13
N VAL A 223 27.94 11.41 2.39
CA VAL A 223 27.73 10.23 1.54
C VAL A 223 26.43 10.37 0.77
N ASP A 224 26.54 10.68 -0.52
CA ASP A 224 25.40 10.87 -1.41
C ASP A 224 24.81 9.52 -1.85
N LEU A 225 23.73 9.09 -1.19
CA LEU A 225 22.93 7.92 -1.60
C LEU A 225 21.71 8.38 -2.41
N TYR A 226 21.66 8.02 -3.68
CA TYR A 226 20.51 8.30 -4.55
C TYR A 226 20.38 7.25 -5.66
N GLY A 227 19.16 7.02 -6.14
CA GLY A 227 18.91 6.06 -7.22
C GLY A 227 19.28 4.63 -6.83
N VAL A 228 19.16 4.30 -5.55
CA VAL A 228 19.45 2.99 -4.97
C VAL A 228 18.27 2.47 -4.16
N PHE A 229 18.15 1.14 -4.09
CA PHE A 229 17.34 0.45 -3.11
C PHE A 229 18.26 0.02 -1.96
N LEU A 230 17.94 0.45 -0.73
CA LEU A 230 18.73 0.16 0.45
C LEU A 230 18.08 -0.95 1.27
N LYS A 231 18.87 -1.97 1.57
CA LYS A 231 18.50 -3.06 2.45
C LYS A 231 19.63 -3.27 3.45
N ASP A 232 19.29 -3.33 4.74
CA ASP A 232 20.27 -3.46 5.82
C ASP A 232 21.37 -2.38 5.74
N TYR A 233 20.99 -1.13 5.42
CA TYR A 233 21.90 0.02 5.27
C TYR A 233 22.82 0.00 4.03
N PHE A 234 22.69 -0.99 3.15
CA PHE A 234 23.53 -1.12 1.96
C PHE A 234 22.70 -1.12 0.67
N PRO A 235 23.25 -0.62 -0.46
CA PRO A 235 22.64 -0.81 -1.77
C PRO A 235 22.42 -2.29 -2.06
N ALA A 236 21.21 -2.62 -2.53
CA ALA A 236 20.77 -3.95 -2.90
C ALA A 236 20.13 -3.95 -4.29
N ASP A 237 19.93 -5.15 -4.83
CA ASP A 237 19.28 -5.32 -6.13
C ASP A 237 17.84 -4.82 -6.14
N TRP A 238 17.38 -4.42 -7.33
CA TRP A 238 16.02 -3.97 -7.60
C TRP A 238 14.99 -5.08 -7.79
#